data_AF-A0A355ABG8-F1
#
_entry.id   AF-A0A355ABG8-F1
#
_cell.length_a   1.000
_cell.length_b   1.000
_cell.length_c   1.000
_cell.angle_alpha   90.00
_cell.angle_beta   90.00
_cell.angle_gamma   90.00
#
_symmetry.space_group_name_H-M   'P 1'
#
loop_
_entity.id
_entity.type
_entity.pdbx_description
1 polymer ?
#
loop_
_entity_poly.entity_id
_entity_poly.type
_entity_poly.pdbx_seq_one_letter_code
_entity_poly.pdbx_strand_id
1 'polypeptide(L)'
;KKKAQLTLDAELQNNNPVGLQVGVYHLSYFPDEYRFHFNAHNLVVYGKENDTYLISDPVMETTTTLTEKELELVRFAKGAFAPKGHIYYPIQYPKELDLAKAIKIGIKSTCRDMLAPVPIVGVKGMRLVAKLIRKWPVKKGKKVANHYLGQIVRMQEEIGTGGGGFRFIYGAFLQEAAVILKNEKLKELSTEITEIG
;
A
#
# COMPACT_ATOMS: atom_id res chain seq x y z
N LYS A 1 -5.86 17.93 -17.47
CA LYS A 1 -6.47 16.66 -17.91
C LYS A 1 -5.87 16.14 -19.22
N LYS A 2 -6.03 16.85 -20.36
CA LYS A 2 -5.48 16.46 -21.68
C LYS A 2 -4.00 16.01 -21.68
N LYS A 3 -3.09 16.77 -21.05
CA LYS A 3 -1.67 16.38 -20.95
C LYS A 3 -1.46 15.01 -20.27
N ALA A 4 -2.14 14.78 -19.16
CA ALA A 4 -2.03 13.53 -18.40
C ALA A 4 -2.59 12.34 -19.18
N GLN A 5 -3.61 12.58 -20.02
CA GLN A 5 -4.17 11.58 -20.92
C GLN A 5 -3.18 11.21 -22.03
N LEU A 6 -2.65 12.21 -22.73
CA LEU A 6 -1.66 12.01 -23.79
C LEU A 6 -0.40 11.30 -23.28
N THR A 7 0.04 11.61 -22.05
CA THR A 7 1.21 10.94 -21.45
C THR A 7 0.90 9.48 -21.15
N LEU A 8 -0.27 9.18 -20.57
CA LEU A 8 -0.70 7.80 -20.33
C LEU A 8 -0.74 7.00 -21.64
N ASP A 9 -1.40 7.53 -22.67
CA ASP A 9 -1.54 6.82 -23.95
C ASP A 9 -0.18 6.58 -24.64
N ALA A 10 0.74 7.55 -24.56
CA ALA A 10 2.08 7.41 -25.12
C ALA A 10 2.91 6.33 -24.40
N GLU A 11 2.84 6.23 -23.07
CA GLU A 11 3.53 5.17 -22.32
C GLU A 11 2.96 3.79 -22.65
N LEU A 12 1.63 3.66 -22.75
CA LEU A 12 0.99 2.40 -23.11
C LEU A 12 1.35 1.96 -24.53
N GLN A 13 1.46 2.89 -25.49
CA GLN A 13 1.94 2.60 -26.85
C GLN A 13 3.39 2.09 -26.86
N ASN A 14 4.21 2.48 -25.87
CA ASN A 14 5.56 2.00 -25.68
C ASN A 14 5.65 0.69 -24.86
N ASN A 15 4.52 0.01 -24.64
CA ASN A 15 4.41 -1.17 -23.76
C ASN A 15 4.91 -0.90 -22.32
N ASN A 16 4.75 0.33 -21.84
CA ASN A 16 5.13 0.72 -20.48
C ASN A 16 3.87 0.84 -19.60
N PRO A 17 3.67 -0.05 -18.62
CA PRO A 17 2.53 0.06 -17.71
C PRO A 17 2.67 1.28 -16.81
N VAL A 18 1.55 1.95 -16.55
CA VAL A 18 1.51 3.23 -15.82
C VAL A 18 0.74 3.07 -14.51
N GLY A 19 1.41 3.36 -13.41
CA GLY A 19 0.78 3.54 -12.11
C GLY A 19 0.04 4.87 -12.03
N LEU A 20 -1.17 4.84 -11.48
CA LEU A 20 -2.02 6.02 -11.30
C LEU A 20 -2.44 6.13 -9.84
N GLN A 21 -2.37 7.36 -9.30
CA GLN A 21 -3.12 7.67 -8.09
C GLN A 21 -4.57 8.02 -8.47
N VAL A 22 -5.54 7.45 -7.76
CA VAL A 22 -6.97 7.60 -8.04
C VAL A 22 -7.79 7.77 -6.76
N GLY A 23 -9.01 8.31 -6.91
CA GLY A 23 -10.04 8.27 -5.89
C GLY A 23 -10.88 6.99 -5.97
N VAL A 24 -11.15 6.34 -4.83
CA VAL A 24 -11.87 5.05 -4.82
C VAL A 24 -13.39 5.18 -4.98
N TYR A 25 -13.97 6.32 -4.60
CA TYR A 25 -15.43 6.50 -4.52
C TYR A 25 -16.17 6.24 -5.84
N HIS A 26 -15.55 6.57 -6.98
CA HIS A 26 -16.14 6.40 -8.32
C HIS A 26 -15.55 5.22 -9.11
N LEU A 27 -14.82 4.31 -8.46
CA LEU A 27 -14.41 3.07 -9.11
C LEU A 27 -15.64 2.18 -9.30
N SER A 28 -16.04 1.96 -10.56
CA SER A 28 -17.27 1.26 -10.91
C SER A 28 -17.27 -0.21 -10.45
N TYR A 29 -16.10 -0.81 -10.33
CA TYR A 29 -15.91 -2.19 -9.86
C TYR A 29 -15.76 -2.32 -8.33
N PHE A 30 -15.66 -1.23 -7.57
CA PHE A 30 -15.66 -1.32 -6.10
C PHE A 30 -17.09 -1.59 -5.58
N PRO A 31 -17.27 -2.51 -4.62
CA PRO A 31 -18.54 -2.66 -3.91
C PRO A 31 -18.92 -1.37 -3.17
N ASP A 32 -20.22 -1.09 -3.03
CA ASP A 32 -20.72 0.16 -2.45
C ASP A 32 -20.23 0.39 -1.02
N GLU A 33 -20.05 -0.69 -0.25
CA GLU A 33 -19.57 -0.66 1.13
C GLU A 33 -18.12 -0.16 1.25
N TYR A 34 -17.33 -0.30 0.18
CA TYR A 34 -15.93 0.14 0.12
C TYR A 34 -15.75 1.49 -0.59
N ARG A 35 -16.84 2.14 -1.04
CA ARG A 35 -16.80 3.47 -1.67
C ARG A 35 -16.79 4.58 -0.62
N PHE A 36 -15.60 4.98 -0.19
CA PHE A 36 -15.40 6.17 0.65
C PHE A 36 -14.50 7.21 -0.03
N HIS A 37 -14.56 8.47 0.43
CA HIS A 37 -13.73 9.54 -0.15
C HIS A 37 -12.27 9.40 0.29
N PHE A 38 -11.52 8.61 -0.45
CA PHE A 38 -10.08 8.41 -0.28
C PHE A 38 -9.38 8.51 -1.64
N ASN A 39 -8.47 9.48 -1.75
CA ASN A 39 -7.80 9.85 -2.99
C ASN A 39 -6.34 9.37 -3.08
N ALA A 40 -5.92 8.49 -2.19
CA ALA A 40 -4.56 7.94 -2.15
C ALA A 40 -4.50 6.46 -2.52
N HIS A 41 -5.45 5.99 -3.35
CA HIS A 41 -5.43 4.63 -3.90
C HIS A 41 -4.58 4.58 -5.16
N ASN A 42 -3.97 3.42 -5.41
CA ASN A 42 -3.10 3.22 -6.56
C ASN A 42 -3.57 2.00 -7.37
N LEU A 43 -3.58 2.16 -8.68
CA LEU A 43 -3.82 1.09 -9.65
C LEU A 43 -2.82 1.20 -10.80
N VAL A 44 -2.71 0.14 -11.59
CA VAL A 44 -1.87 0.10 -12.79
C VAL A 44 -2.75 0.01 -14.02
N VAL A 45 -2.49 0.87 -15.00
CA VAL A 45 -3.02 0.73 -16.36
C VAL A 45 -1.96 0.02 -17.19
N TYR A 46 -2.29 -1.17 -17.70
CA TYR A 46 -1.33 -1.99 -18.44
C TYR A 46 -1.64 -2.05 -19.95
N GLY A 47 -2.77 -1.50 -20.39
CA GLY A 47 -3.13 -1.44 -21.80
C GLY A 47 -4.36 -0.59 -22.06
N LYS A 48 -4.69 -0.40 -23.34
CA LYS A 48 -5.90 0.26 -23.81
C LYS A 48 -6.43 -0.48 -25.04
N GLU A 49 -7.71 -0.82 -25.01
CA GLU A 49 -8.43 -1.42 -26.14
C GLU A 49 -9.60 -0.50 -26.50
N ASN A 50 -9.58 0.07 -27.71
CA ASN A 50 -10.53 1.09 -28.15
C ASN A 50 -10.59 2.27 -27.13
N ASP A 51 -11.76 2.53 -26.54
CA ASP A 51 -12.00 3.58 -25.55
C ASP A 51 -11.96 3.10 -24.09
N THR A 52 -11.42 1.89 -23.86
CA THR A 52 -11.39 1.22 -22.56
C THR A 52 -9.95 0.91 -22.12
N TYR A 53 -9.62 1.30 -20.89
CA TYR A 53 -8.34 0.99 -20.26
C TYR A 53 -8.40 -0.35 -19.53
N LEU A 54 -7.30 -1.10 -19.64
CA LEU A 54 -7.10 -2.35 -18.93
C LEU A 54 -6.39 -2.07 -17.60
N ILE A 55 -7.02 -2.50 -16.51
CA ILE A 55 -6.66 -2.11 -15.14
C ILE A 55 -6.24 -3.33 -14.33
N SER A 56 -5.11 -3.21 -13.64
CA SER A 56 -4.72 -4.08 -12.53
C SER A 56 -4.82 -3.27 -11.24
N ASP A 57 -5.73 -3.67 -10.36
CA ASP A 57 -5.99 -3.01 -9.08
C ASP A 57 -5.79 -4.02 -7.95
N PRO A 58 -5.01 -3.68 -6.90
CA PRO A 58 -4.70 -4.62 -5.81
C PRO A 58 -5.92 -5.06 -4.98
N VAL A 59 -7.08 -4.40 -5.13
CA VAL A 59 -8.31 -4.79 -4.44
C VAL A 59 -9.08 -5.90 -5.19
N MET A 60 -8.75 -6.14 -6.46
CA MET A 60 -9.41 -7.16 -7.28
C MET A 60 -8.54 -8.41 -7.41
N GLU A 61 -9.16 -9.58 -7.42
CA GLU A 61 -8.47 -10.86 -7.67
C GLU A 61 -7.96 -10.96 -9.11
N THR A 62 -8.73 -10.43 -10.07
CA THR A 62 -8.40 -10.42 -11.50
C THR A 62 -8.33 -8.99 -12.03
N THR A 63 -7.75 -8.84 -13.22
CA THR A 63 -7.78 -7.56 -13.94
C THR A 63 -9.21 -7.13 -14.25
N THR A 64 -9.41 -5.82 -14.38
CA THR A 64 -10.70 -5.19 -14.70
C THR A 64 -10.49 -4.09 -15.73
N THR A 65 -11.52 -3.30 -15.99
CA THR A 65 -11.49 -2.23 -17.00
C THR A 65 -12.15 -0.95 -16.52
N LEU A 66 -11.72 0.19 -17.06
CA LEU A 66 -12.42 1.47 -16.93
C LEU A 66 -12.51 2.15 -18.29
N THR A 67 -13.66 2.71 -18.63
CA THR A 67 -13.78 3.61 -19.78
C THR A 67 -12.93 4.86 -19.58
N GLU A 68 -12.60 5.57 -20.66
CA GLU A 68 -11.87 6.83 -20.57
C GLU A 68 -12.54 7.86 -19.63
N LYS A 69 -13.87 7.92 -19.64
CA LYS A 69 -14.66 8.83 -18.78
C LYS A 69 -14.58 8.44 -17.31
N GLU A 70 -14.73 7.16 -16.99
CA GLU A 70 -14.62 6.67 -15.61
C GLU A 70 -13.20 6.88 -15.07
N LEU A 71 -12.19 6.57 -15.89
CA LEU A 71 -10.79 6.75 -15.50
C LEU A 71 -10.47 8.23 -15.27
N GLU A 72 -10.96 9.14 -16.11
CA GLU A 72 -10.79 10.58 -15.91
C GLU A 72 -11.46 11.06 -14.61
N LEU A 73 -12.65 10.55 -14.29
CA LEU A 73 -13.37 10.91 -13.08
C LEU A 73 -12.55 10.57 -11.82
N VAL A 74 -11.99 9.37 -11.74
CA VAL A 74 -11.22 8.92 -10.56
C VAL A 74 -9.82 9.56 -10.49
N ARG A 75 -9.16 9.83 -11.62
CA ARG A 75 -7.86 10.52 -11.69
C ARG A 75 -7.92 11.98 -11.27
N PHE A 76 -9.09 12.61 -11.40
CA PHE A 76 -9.29 14.02 -11.07
C PHE A 76 -10.33 14.23 -9.96
N ALA A 77 -10.52 13.22 -9.10
CA ALA A 77 -11.33 13.32 -7.90
C ALA A 77 -10.89 14.50 -7.02
N LYS A 78 -11.87 15.19 -6.42
CA LYS A 78 -11.64 16.35 -5.55
C LYS A 78 -11.48 15.91 -4.08
N GLY A 79 -10.94 16.80 -3.24
CA GLY A 79 -10.82 16.59 -1.79
C GLY A 79 -9.38 16.48 -1.29
N ALA A 80 -9.22 16.05 -0.04
CA ALA A 80 -7.90 15.80 0.54
C ALA A 80 -7.15 14.75 -0.29
N PHE A 81 -5.85 14.94 -0.49
CA PHE A 81 -5.01 14.08 -1.34
C PHE A 81 -5.49 13.91 -2.79
N ALA A 82 -6.21 14.90 -3.36
CA ALA A 82 -6.70 14.83 -4.74
C ALA A 82 -5.59 14.41 -5.73
N PRO A 83 -5.82 13.43 -6.62
CA PRO A 83 -4.73 12.85 -7.41
C PRO A 83 -4.22 13.79 -8.50
N LYS A 84 -5.08 14.69 -9.00
CA LYS A 84 -4.73 15.70 -10.03
C LYS A 84 -4.10 15.10 -11.30
N GLY A 85 -4.46 13.86 -11.64
CA GLY A 85 -3.90 13.13 -12.76
C GLY A 85 -2.45 12.67 -12.55
N HIS A 86 -2.02 12.51 -11.30
CA HIS A 86 -0.71 11.98 -10.95
C HIS A 86 -0.51 10.58 -11.53
N ILE A 87 0.61 10.41 -12.23
CA ILE A 87 1.03 9.16 -12.86
C ILE A 87 2.49 8.90 -12.49
N TYR A 88 2.88 7.63 -12.45
CA TYR A 88 4.25 7.20 -12.31
C TYR A 88 4.46 5.93 -13.13
N TYR A 89 5.64 5.80 -13.71
CA TYR A 89 6.01 4.66 -14.53
C TYR A 89 7.54 4.50 -14.50
N PRO A 90 8.04 3.28 -14.69
CA PRO A 90 9.46 3.06 -14.81
C PRO A 90 9.99 3.70 -16.10
N ILE A 91 11.08 4.45 -15.98
CA ILE A 91 11.78 5.08 -17.13
C ILE A 91 12.98 4.26 -17.60
N GLN A 92 13.45 3.35 -16.75
CA GLN A 92 14.55 2.44 -17.01
C GLN A 92 14.46 1.26 -16.05
N TYR A 93 14.94 0.11 -16.51
CA TYR A 93 15.14 -1.06 -15.67
C TYR A 93 16.64 -1.38 -15.64
N PRO A 94 17.18 -1.78 -14.48
CA PRO A 94 18.53 -2.29 -14.44
C PRO A 94 18.61 -3.59 -15.26
N LYS A 95 19.64 -3.71 -16.11
CA LYS A 95 19.89 -4.93 -16.90
C LYS A 95 20.21 -6.13 -16.02
N GLU A 96 20.81 -5.86 -14.85
CA GLU A 96 21.20 -6.86 -13.87
C GLU A 96 20.73 -6.42 -12.48
N LEU A 97 20.20 -7.37 -11.71
CA LEU A 97 19.70 -7.14 -10.36
C LEU A 97 20.65 -7.79 -9.34
N ASP A 98 21.31 -6.96 -8.52
CA ASP A 98 22.02 -7.46 -7.33
C ASP A 98 21.03 -7.64 -6.18
N LEU A 99 20.30 -8.76 -6.24
CA LEU A 99 19.30 -9.12 -5.22
C LEU A 99 19.93 -9.25 -3.83
N ALA A 100 21.15 -9.79 -3.74
CA ALA A 100 21.82 -9.97 -2.46
C ALA A 100 22.08 -8.63 -1.76
N LYS A 101 22.52 -7.61 -2.50
CA LYS A 101 22.67 -6.25 -1.98
C LYS A 101 21.32 -5.61 -1.66
N ALA A 102 20.33 -5.74 -2.54
CA ALA A 102 19.00 -5.17 -2.34
C ALA A 102 18.32 -5.73 -1.06
N ILE A 103 18.38 -7.05 -0.85
CA ILE A 103 17.86 -7.71 0.36
C ILE A 103 18.52 -7.16 1.62
N LYS A 104 19.85 -7.06 1.63
CA LYS A 104 20.60 -6.51 2.78
C LYS A 104 20.20 -5.07 3.09
N ILE A 105 19.99 -4.24 2.05
CA ILE A 105 19.51 -2.86 2.21
C ILE A 105 18.09 -2.86 2.78
N GLY A 106 17.19 -3.68 2.24
CA GLY A 106 15.80 -3.83 2.68
C GLY A 106 15.71 -4.20 4.16
N ILE A 107 16.37 -5.28 4.57
CA ILE A 107 16.41 -5.72 5.98
C ILE A 107 16.94 -4.60 6.89
N LYS A 108 18.06 -3.96 6.52
CA LYS A 108 18.63 -2.86 7.32
C LYS A 108 17.69 -1.66 7.41
N SER A 109 16.99 -1.34 6.33
CA SER A 109 16.01 -0.26 6.29
C SER A 109 14.85 -0.55 7.25
N THR A 110 14.25 -1.73 7.15
CA THR A 110 13.16 -2.15 8.03
C THR A 110 13.60 -2.12 9.49
N CYS A 111 14.77 -2.67 9.82
CA CYS A 111 15.30 -2.64 11.18
C CYS A 111 15.53 -1.20 11.68
N ARG A 112 16.12 -0.32 10.87
CA ARG A 112 16.36 1.08 11.22
C ARG A 112 15.04 1.81 11.52
N ASP A 113 14.03 1.63 10.68
CA ASP A 113 12.75 2.33 10.83
C ASP A 113 11.96 1.79 12.03
N MET A 114 12.00 0.47 12.27
CA MET A 114 11.38 -0.16 13.44
C MET A 114 12.08 0.19 14.77
N LEU A 115 13.40 0.43 14.72
CA LEU A 115 14.23 0.80 15.87
C LEU A 115 14.53 2.31 15.92
N ALA A 116 13.82 3.12 15.13
CA ALA A 116 14.07 4.55 15.03
C ALA A 116 14.11 5.19 16.43
N PRO A 117 15.07 6.08 16.73
CA PRO A 117 15.29 6.61 18.07
C PRO A 117 14.26 7.69 18.49
N VAL A 118 13.02 7.59 18.01
CA VAL A 118 11.93 8.52 18.30
C VAL A 118 10.76 7.80 18.97
N PRO A 119 10.01 8.44 19.88
CA PRO A 119 9.01 7.76 20.69
C PRO A 119 7.74 7.35 19.92
N ILE A 120 7.51 7.90 18.73
CA ILE A 120 6.27 7.78 17.97
C ILE A 120 6.38 6.86 16.74
N VAL A 121 7.55 6.28 16.46
CA VAL A 121 7.79 5.41 15.29
C VAL A 121 8.23 4.03 15.75
N GLY A 122 7.96 3.02 14.91
CA GLY A 122 8.41 1.65 15.12
C GLY A 122 7.94 1.04 16.44
N VAL A 123 8.81 0.24 17.07
CA VAL A 123 8.53 -0.47 18.33
C VAL A 123 8.13 0.50 19.45
N LYS A 124 8.75 1.68 19.52
CA LYS A 124 8.42 2.69 20.53
C LYS A 124 7.03 3.28 20.29
N GLY A 125 6.68 3.59 19.05
CA GLY A 125 5.35 4.07 18.68
C GLY A 125 4.24 3.06 19.02
N MET A 126 4.45 1.79 18.66
CA MET A 126 3.51 0.71 19.03
C MET A 126 3.32 0.61 20.55
N ARG A 127 4.42 0.62 21.32
CA ARG A 127 4.37 0.61 22.79
C ARG A 127 3.69 1.86 23.37
N LEU A 128 3.88 3.02 22.75
CA LEU A 128 3.23 4.26 23.15
C LEU A 128 1.71 4.17 22.96
N VAL A 129 1.25 3.73 21.79
CA VAL A 129 -0.18 3.53 21.50
C VAL A 129 -0.79 2.54 22.50
N ALA A 130 -0.14 1.39 22.74
CA ALA A 130 -0.60 0.41 23.73
C ALA A 130 -0.75 1.02 25.15
N LYS A 131 0.17 1.89 25.57
CA LYS A 131 0.08 2.63 26.85
C LYS A 131 -1.04 3.67 26.85
N LEU A 132 -1.27 4.35 25.73
CA LEU A 132 -2.30 5.40 25.60
C LEU A 132 -3.71 4.80 25.63
N ILE A 133 -3.93 3.68 24.95
CA ILE A 133 -5.22 2.96 24.94
C ILE A 133 -5.71 2.72 26.37
N ARG A 134 -4.84 2.23 27.26
CA ARG A 134 -5.16 1.98 28.68
C ARG A 134 -5.52 3.24 29.47
N LYS A 135 -5.05 4.42 29.04
CA LYS A 135 -5.26 5.70 29.73
C LYS A 135 -6.49 6.45 29.24
N TRP A 136 -6.99 6.18 28.03
CA TRP A 136 -8.10 6.93 27.45
C TRP A 136 -9.41 6.87 28.23
N PRO A 137 -9.86 5.72 28.78
CA PRO A 137 -11.13 5.67 29.52
C PRO A 137 -11.15 6.65 30.70
N VAL A 138 -10.03 6.77 31.41
CA VAL A 138 -9.87 7.68 32.56
C VAL A 138 -9.69 9.13 32.11
N LYS A 139 -8.85 9.38 31.09
CA LYS A 139 -8.49 10.76 30.68
C LYS A 139 -9.50 11.44 29.75
N LYS A 140 -10.29 10.66 29.01
CA LYS A 140 -11.18 11.14 27.93
C LYS A 140 -12.63 10.69 28.09
N GLY A 141 -12.91 9.80 29.05
CA GLY A 141 -14.22 9.19 29.24
C GLY A 141 -14.50 8.03 28.27
N LYS A 142 -15.45 7.17 28.66
CA LYS A 142 -15.79 5.93 27.94
C LYS A 142 -16.18 6.16 26.47
N LYS A 143 -17.01 7.17 26.20
CA LYS A 143 -17.50 7.47 24.85
C LYS A 143 -16.37 7.74 23.85
N VAL A 144 -15.44 8.64 24.23
CA VAL A 144 -14.30 9.01 23.37
C VAL A 144 -13.31 7.86 23.26
N ALA A 145 -13.03 7.16 24.36
CA ALA A 145 -12.14 6.02 24.36
C ALA A 145 -12.61 4.90 23.41
N ASN A 146 -13.91 4.57 23.45
CA ASN A 146 -14.51 3.58 22.55
C ASN A 146 -14.44 4.04 21.09
N HIS A 147 -14.68 5.32 20.82
CA HIS A 147 -14.55 5.87 19.47
C HIS A 147 -13.12 5.74 18.93
N TYR A 148 -12.10 6.12 19.71
CA TYR A 148 -10.69 5.98 19.30
C TYR A 148 -10.27 4.52 19.11
N LEU A 149 -10.72 3.62 19.99
CA LEU A 149 -10.47 2.19 19.82
C LEU A 149 -11.08 1.66 18.53
N GLY A 150 -12.33 2.03 18.23
CA GLY A 150 -12.99 1.65 16.98
C GLY A 150 -12.25 2.16 15.75
N GLN A 151 -11.72 3.39 15.79
CA GLN A 151 -10.89 3.91 14.69
C GLN A 151 -9.57 3.14 14.52
N ILE A 152 -8.93 2.71 15.62
CA ILE A 152 -7.72 1.87 15.54
C ILE A 152 -8.04 0.50 14.94
N VAL A 153 -9.09 -0.17 15.44
CA VAL A 153 -9.49 -1.48 14.93
C VAL A 153 -9.81 -1.38 13.43
N ARG A 154 -10.61 -0.40 13.03
CA ARG A 154 -10.90 -0.17 11.61
C ARG A 154 -9.62 0.02 10.78
N MET A 155 -8.72 0.90 11.22
CA MET A 155 -7.49 1.21 10.47
C MET A 155 -6.47 0.07 10.42
N GLN A 156 -6.45 -0.83 11.42
CA GLN A 156 -5.48 -1.92 11.49
C GLN A 156 -6.03 -3.25 10.98
N GLU A 157 -7.27 -3.58 11.33
CA GLU A 157 -7.92 -4.86 11.04
C GLU A 157 -8.77 -4.80 9.76
N GLU A 158 -9.67 -3.81 9.63
CA GLU A 158 -10.70 -3.84 8.59
C GLU A 158 -10.22 -3.27 7.24
N ILE A 159 -9.57 -2.10 7.26
CA ILE A 159 -9.05 -1.43 6.05
C ILE A 159 -7.51 -1.39 6.01
N GLY A 160 -6.87 -1.93 7.05
CA GLY A 160 -5.43 -2.12 7.14
C GLY A 160 -5.01 -3.44 6.50
N THR A 161 -3.94 -4.04 7.04
CA THR A 161 -3.45 -5.34 6.56
C THR A 161 -4.04 -6.53 7.31
N GLY A 162 -5.25 -6.42 7.85
CA GLY A 162 -5.84 -7.50 8.67
C GLY A 162 -5.06 -7.76 9.97
N GLY A 163 -4.64 -6.70 10.67
CA GLY A 163 -4.03 -6.80 12.01
C GLY A 163 -2.55 -7.20 12.05
N GLY A 164 -2.04 -7.81 10.98
CA GLY A 164 -0.66 -8.31 10.94
C GLY A 164 -0.09 -8.62 9.55
N GLY A 165 -0.85 -8.47 8.46
CA GLY A 165 -0.47 -8.91 7.10
C GLY A 165 0.96 -8.58 6.66
N PHE A 166 1.47 -7.39 6.95
CA PHE A 166 2.85 -7.03 6.62
C PHE A 166 3.92 -7.86 7.32
N ARG A 167 3.65 -8.43 8.50
CA ARG A 167 4.58 -9.31 9.20
C ARG A 167 4.70 -10.66 8.49
N PHE A 168 3.59 -11.20 7.98
CA PHE A 168 3.61 -12.41 7.15
C PHE A 168 4.35 -12.18 5.83
N ILE A 169 4.10 -11.04 5.17
CA ILE A 169 4.83 -10.66 3.95
C ILE A 169 6.33 -10.52 4.24
N TYR A 170 6.69 -9.88 5.37
CA TYR A 170 8.09 -9.76 5.76
C TYR A 170 8.70 -11.11 6.15
N GLY A 171 7.94 -12.00 6.79
CA GLY A 171 8.34 -13.38 7.05
C GLY A 171 8.67 -14.13 5.77
N ALA A 172 7.76 -14.13 4.79
CA ALA A 172 8.00 -14.73 3.47
C ALA A 172 9.24 -14.11 2.79
N PHE A 173 9.40 -12.79 2.84
CA PHE A 173 10.60 -12.11 2.35
C PHE A 173 11.88 -12.61 3.04
N LEU A 174 11.89 -12.78 4.37
CA LEU A 174 13.04 -13.32 5.09
C LEU A 174 13.33 -14.78 4.72
N GLN A 175 12.28 -15.57 4.49
CA GLN A 175 12.39 -16.97 4.07
C GLN A 175 13.08 -17.09 2.69
N GLU A 176 12.65 -16.28 1.71
CA GLU A 176 13.28 -16.23 0.39
C GLU A 176 14.71 -15.65 0.46
N ALA A 177 14.90 -14.62 1.28
CA ALA A 177 16.20 -14.01 1.51
C ALA A 177 17.22 -15.01 2.09
N ALA A 178 16.79 -15.95 2.93
CA ALA A 178 17.64 -17.00 3.48
C ALA A 178 18.30 -17.83 2.39
N VAL A 179 17.57 -18.15 1.31
CA VAL A 179 18.08 -18.92 0.17
C VAL A 179 19.10 -18.10 -0.62
N ILE A 180 18.74 -16.86 -0.99
CA ILE A 180 19.58 -15.99 -1.83
C ILE A 180 20.88 -15.62 -1.10
N LEU A 181 20.79 -15.34 0.20
CA LEU A 181 21.95 -14.96 1.02
C LEU A 181 22.67 -16.15 1.65
N LYS A 182 22.17 -17.37 1.49
CA LYS A 182 22.65 -18.59 2.14
C LYS A 182 22.82 -18.41 3.65
N ASN A 183 21.77 -17.91 4.30
CA ASN A 183 21.75 -17.57 5.71
C ASN A 183 20.56 -18.20 6.43
N GLU A 184 20.77 -19.37 7.03
CA GLU A 184 19.74 -20.12 7.77
C GLU A 184 19.15 -19.31 8.94
N LYS A 185 19.88 -18.35 9.51
CA LYS A 185 19.33 -17.51 10.57
C LYS A 185 18.14 -16.67 10.10
N LEU A 186 18.12 -16.25 8.83
CA LEU A 186 16.97 -15.52 8.26
C LEU A 186 15.74 -16.42 8.16
N LYS A 187 15.93 -17.72 7.94
CA LYS A 187 14.84 -18.69 7.93
C LYS A 187 14.25 -18.87 9.32
N GLU A 188 15.07 -19.00 10.36
CA GLU A 188 14.58 -19.02 11.74
C GLU A 188 13.79 -17.75 12.10
N LEU A 189 14.33 -16.58 11.73
CA LEU A 189 13.65 -15.30 11.97
C LEU A 189 12.34 -15.15 11.17
N SER A 190 12.26 -15.76 9.99
CA SER A 190 11.01 -15.80 9.20
C SER A 190 9.91 -16.58 9.92
N THR A 191 10.25 -17.69 10.58
CA THR A 191 9.33 -18.46 11.40
C THR A 191 8.92 -17.67 12.63
N GLU A 192 9.89 -17.10 13.36
CA GLU A 192 9.62 -16.32 14.58
C GLU A 192 8.67 -15.13 14.31
N ILE A 193 8.91 -14.35 13.26
CA ILE A 193 8.03 -13.20 12.96
C ILE A 193 6.62 -13.64 12.52
N THR A 194 6.51 -14.81 11.88
CA THR A 194 5.21 -15.38 11.48
C THR A 194 4.42 -15.85 12.70
N GLU A 195 5.08 -16.44 13.71
CA GLU A 195 4.45 -16.91 14.95
C GLU A 195 3.95 -15.76 15.84
N ILE A 196 4.61 -14.61 15.80
CA ILE A 196 4.16 -13.40 16.51
C ILE A 196 2.79 -12.90 15.96
N GLY A 197 2.48 -13.24 14.70
CA GLY A 197 1.35 -12.71 13.94
C GLY A 197 1.62 -11.31 13.43
#